data_AF-A0AAW0LEW7-F1
#
_entry.id   AF-A0AAW0LEW7-F1
#
_cell.length_a   1.000
_cell.length_b   1.000
_cell.length_c   1.000
_cell.angle_alpha   90.00
_cell.angle_beta   90.00
_cell.angle_gamma   90.00
#
_symmetry.space_group_name_H-M   'P 1'
#
loop_
_entity.id
_entity.type
_entity.pdbx_description
1 polymer ?
#
loop_
_entity_poly.entity_id
_entity_poly.type
_entity_poly.pdbx_seq_one_letter_code
_entity_poly.pdbx_strand_id
1 'polypeptide(L)'
;MSVTVMVTLLLLMPLFQYTPNVVLGAIIVSAVVGLIDIPAAYQIWKVDKFDFIVLLCAFLGVIFISVQDGLAFAVCISFCNF
;
A
#
# COMPACT_ATOMS: atom_id res chain seq x y z
N MET A 1 -2.37 5.78 -23.80
CA MET A 1 -1.82 5.22 -22.55
C MET A 1 -1.13 3.88 -22.78
N SER A 2 -1.83 2.81 -23.18
CA SER A 2 -1.21 1.49 -23.42
C SER A 2 -0.13 1.48 -24.52
N VAL A 3 -0.39 2.11 -25.68
CA VAL A 3 0.60 2.19 -26.79
C VAL A 3 1.87 2.93 -26.37
N THR A 4 1.73 3.99 -25.58
CA THR A 4 2.86 4.76 -25.01
C THR A 4 3.72 3.87 -24.11
N VAL A 5 3.09 3.11 -23.21
CA VAL A 5 3.79 2.16 -22.31
C VAL A 5 4.52 1.08 -23.13
N MET A 6 3.87 0.54 -24.17
CA MET A 6 4.48 -0.48 -25.04
C MET A 6 5.72 0.07 -25.77
N VAL A 7 5.63 1.27 -26.35
CA VAL A 7 6.75 1.92 -27.03
C VAL A 7 7.89 2.24 -26.05
N THR A 8 7.59 2.73 -24.84
CA THR A 8 8.62 2.95 -23.82
C THR A 8 9.27 1.66 -23.33
N LEU A 9 8.52 0.57 -23.20
CA LEU A 9 9.11 -0.71 -22.79
C LEU A 9 10.00 -1.31 -23.87
N LEU A 10 9.68 -1.17 -25.16
CA LEU A 10 10.53 -1.64 -26.25
C LEU A 10 11.79 -0.77 -26.48
N LEU A 11 11.68 0.56 -26.43
CA LEU A 11 12.81 1.47 -26.66
C LEU A 11 13.68 1.68 -25.42
N LEU A 12 13.08 1.71 -24.23
CA LEU A 12 13.74 1.97 -22.95
C LEU A 12 14.04 0.68 -22.15
N MET A 13 13.69 -0.50 -22.67
CA MET A 13 14.07 -1.81 -22.10
C MET A 13 15.56 -1.89 -21.67
N PRO A 14 16.54 -1.46 -22.50
CA PRO A 14 17.94 -1.52 -22.08
C PRO A 14 18.21 -0.60 -20.87
N LEU A 15 17.54 0.54 -20.80
CA LEU A 15 17.68 1.49 -19.69
C LEU A 15 17.16 0.89 -18.37
N PHE A 16 16.04 0.16 -18.40
CA PHE A 16 15.50 -0.52 -17.22
C PHE A 16 16.39 -1.67 -16.71
N GLN A 17 17.13 -2.35 -17.59
CA GLN A 17 18.09 -3.40 -17.20
C GLN A 17 19.34 -2.82 -16.50
N TYR A 18 19.78 -1.62 -16.88
CA TYR A 18 20.93 -0.95 -16.26
C TYR A 18 20.56 -0.02 -15.11
N THR A 19 19.27 0.13 -14.80
CA THR A 19 18.85 1.00 -13.70
C THR A 19 19.27 0.34 -12.38
N PRO A 20 20.13 0.98 -11.57
CA PRO A 20 20.53 0.43 -10.29
C PRO A 20 19.31 0.24 -9.40
N ASN A 21 19.27 -0.87 -8.65
CA ASN A 21 18.17 -1.21 -7.74
C ASN A 21 17.79 -0.06 -6.78
N VAL A 22 18.74 0.83 -6.51
CA VAL A 22 18.57 2.06 -5.73
C VAL A 22 17.49 2.99 -6.31
N VAL A 23 17.44 3.15 -7.64
CA VAL A 23 16.47 4.05 -8.29
C VAL A 23 15.07 3.44 -8.27
N LEU A 24 14.94 2.13 -8.52
CA LEU A 24 13.64 1.45 -8.34
C LEU A 24 13.17 1.52 -6.90
N GLY A 25 14.06 1.30 -5.93
CA GLY A 25 13.76 1.46 -4.51
C GLY A 25 13.28 2.86 -4.16
N ALA A 26 13.95 3.90 -4.67
CA ALA A 26 13.54 5.29 -4.45
C ALA A 26 12.15 5.59 -5.03
N ILE A 27 11.82 5.06 -6.21
CA ILE A 27 10.49 5.20 -6.83
C ILE A 27 9.42 4.51 -5.98
N ILE A 28 9.68 3.29 -5.51
CA ILE A 28 8.74 2.54 -4.67
C ILE A 28 8.51 3.27 -3.35
N VAL A 29 9.57 3.71 -2.66
CA VAL A 29 9.45 4.43 -1.39
C VAL A 29 8.70 5.75 -1.58
N SER A 30 9.01 6.51 -2.64
CA SER A 30 8.26 7.72 -2.99
C SER A 30 6.78 7.45 -3.21
N ALA A 31 6.43 6.36 -3.90
CA ALA A 31 5.04 5.99 -4.15
C ALA A 31 4.31 5.57 -2.87
N VAL A 32 4.95 4.78 -2.00
CA VAL A 32 4.37 4.33 -0.74
C VAL A 32 4.16 5.51 0.22
N VAL A 33 5.12 6.42 0.34
CA VAL A 33 4.99 7.62 1.17
C VAL A 33 3.83 8.50 0.71
N GLY A 34 3.62 8.60 -0.61
CA GLY A 34 2.47 9.33 -1.17
C GLY A 34 1.10 8.66 -0.96
N LEU A 35 1.07 7.38 -0.61
CA LEU A 35 -0.15 6.61 -0.37
C LEU A 35 -0.57 6.61 1.12
N ILE A 36 0.33 6.99 2.03
CA ILE A 36 0.05 7.00 3.48
C ILE A 36 -0.72 8.27 3.85
N ASP A 37 -2.03 8.14 4.00
CA ASP A 37 -2.92 9.22 4.47
C ASP A 37 -2.95 9.32 6.01
N ILE A 38 -1.93 9.96 6.58
CA ILE A 38 -1.87 10.33 8.01
C ILE A 38 -3.11 11.10 8.52
N PRO A 39 -3.69 12.09 7.80
CA PRO A 39 -4.85 12.82 8.32
C PRO A 39 -6.09 11.91 8.48
N ALA A 40 -6.27 10.93 7.61
CA ALA A 40 -7.38 9.97 7.70
C ALA A 40 -7.25 9.10 8.97
N ALA A 41 -6.04 8.60 9.28
CA ALA A 41 -5.79 7.85 10.50
C ALA A 41 -6.11 8.66 11.78
N TYR A 42 -5.78 9.96 11.79
CA TYR A 42 -6.10 10.84 12.91
C TYR A 42 -7.61 11.11 13.05
N GLN A 43 -8.32 11.25 11.93
CA GLN A 43 -9.78 11.39 11.94
C GLN A 43 -10.47 10.14 12.48
N ILE A 44 -10.04 8.93 12.08
CA ILE A 44 -10.59 7.66 12.57
C ILE A 44 -10.41 7.54 14.08
N TRP A 45 -9.22 7.86 14.61
CA TRP A 45 -8.98 7.87 16.06
C TRP A 45 -10.00 8.74 16.82
N LYS A 46 -10.33 9.91 16.27
CA LYS A 46 -11.19 10.90 16.95
C LYS A 46 -12.68 10.56 16.86
N VAL A 47 -13.09 9.80 15.85
CA VAL A 47 -14.48 9.39 15.63
C VAL A 47 -14.79 8.12 16.43
N ASP A 48 -14.01 7.05 16.22
CA ASP A 48 -14.28 5.75 16.83
C ASP A 48 -13.00 4.99 17.20
N LYS A 49 -12.86 4.66 18.49
CA LYS A 49 -11.68 3.93 18.99
C LYS A 49 -11.64 2.48 18.52
N PHE A 50 -12.79 1.87 18.24
CA PHE A 50 -12.86 0.50 17.74
C PHE A 50 -12.34 0.40 16.30
N ASP A 51 -12.73 1.34 15.44
CA ASP A 51 -12.32 1.37 14.04
C ASP A 51 -10.80 1.62 13.89
N PHE A 52 -10.22 2.40 14.82
CA PHE A 52 -8.77 2.54 14.93
C PHE A 52 -8.06 1.22 15.28
N ILE A 53 -8.65 0.38 16.15
CA ILE A 53 -8.10 -0.94 16.48
C ILE A 53 -8.16 -1.86 15.27
N VAL A 54 -9.24 -1.82 14.49
CA VAL A 54 -9.34 -2.62 13.25
C VAL A 54 -8.26 -2.22 12.26
N LEU A 55 -8.04 -0.92 12.06
CA LEU A 55 -6.99 -0.40 11.17
C LEU A 55 -5.58 -0.83 11.63
N LEU A 56 -5.30 -0.77 12.94
CA LEU A 56 -4.05 -1.25 13.52
C LEU A 56 -3.88 -2.77 13.35
N CYS A 57 -4.92 -3.55 13.59
CA CYS A 57 -4.92 -4.99 13.39
C CYS A 57 -4.73 -5.36 11.92
N ALA A 58 -5.35 -4.63 10.98
CA ALA A 58 -5.16 -4.79 9.55
C ALA A 58 -3.70 -4.53 9.17
N PHE A 59 -3.14 -3.42 9.64
CA PHE A 59 -1.76 -3.03 9.37
C PHE A 59 -0.76 -4.05 9.90
N LEU A 60 -0.92 -4.47 11.15
CA LEU A 60 -0.10 -5.51 11.76
C LEU A 60 -0.30 -6.86 11.06
N GLY A 61 -1.53 -7.25 10.75
CA GLY A 61 -1.84 -8.51 10.06
C GLY A 61 -1.20 -8.61 8.69
N VAL A 62 -1.20 -7.53 7.91
CA VAL A 62 -0.55 -7.48 6.59
C VAL A 62 0.97 -7.60 6.71
N ILE A 63 1.59 -6.99 7.73
CA ILE A 63 3.04 -7.06 7.95
C ILE A 63 3.49 -8.46 8.41
N PHE A 64 2.72 -9.12 9.28
CA PHE A 64 3.12 -10.38 9.91
C PHE A 64 2.76 -11.64 9.11
N ILE A 65 1.66 -11.62 8.34
CA ILE A 65 1.15 -12.81 7.66
C ILE A 65 1.29 -12.64 6.15
N SER A 66 0.44 -11.80 5.56
CA SER A 66 0.39 -11.48 4.13
C SER A 66 -0.72 -10.47 3.86
N VAL A 67 -0.64 -9.77 2.73
CA VAL A 67 -1.65 -8.77 2.32
C VAL A 67 -3.06 -9.37 2.27
N GLN A 68 -3.21 -10.56 1.68
CA GLN A 68 -4.51 -11.22 1.53
C GLN A 68 -5.16 -11.57 2.87
N ASP A 69 -4.42 -12.25 3.76
CA ASP A 69 -4.93 -12.69 5.05
C ASP A 69 -5.15 -11.53 6.01
N GLY A 70 -4.22 -10.55 6.04
CA GLY A 70 -4.35 -9.36 6.88
C GLY A 70 -5.60 -8.54 6.56
N LEU A 71 -5.92 -8.37 5.26
CA LEU A 71 -7.15 -7.74 4.82
C LEU A 71 -8.39 -8.57 5.17
N ALA A 72 -8.35 -9.89 4.98
CA ALA A 72 -9.46 -10.77 5.34
C ALA A 72 -9.79 -10.69 6.85
N PHE A 73 -8.78 -10.70 7.71
CA PHE A 73 -8.97 -10.54 9.16
C PHE A 73 -9.55 -9.18 9.52
N ALA A 74 -9.05 -8.10 8.92
CA ALA A 74 -9.57 -6.74 9.16
C ALA A 74 -11.06 -6.64 8.85
N VAL A 75 -11.46 -7.16 7.68
CA VAL A 75 -12.86 -7.17 7.23
C VAL A 75 -13.73 -7.99 8.19
N CYS A 76 -13.30 -9.18 8.60
CA CYS A 76 -14.03 -10.01 9.57
C CYS A 76 -14.27 -9.28 10.90
N ILE A 77 -13.28 -8.51 11.38
CA ILE A 77 -13.40 -7.75 12.63
C ILE A 77 -14.35 -6.56 12.46
N SER A 78 -14.28 -5.83 11.34
CA SER A 78 -15.25 -4.75 11.05
C SER A 78 -16.69 -5.26 10.99
N PHE A 79 -16.94 -6.42 10.37
CA PHE A 79 -18.28 -7.01 10.33
C PHE A 79 -18.79 -7.45 11.72
N CYS A 80 -17.89 -7.81 12.64
CA CYS A 80 -18.26 -8.17 14.02
C CYS A 80 -18.58 -6.94 14.89
N ASN A 81 -18.17 -5.73 14.46
CA ASN A 81 -18.41 -4.47 15.17
C ASN A 81 -19.72 -3.77 14.75
N PHE A 82 -20.37 -4.25 13.68
CA PHE A 82 -21.69 -3.78 13.23
C PHE A 82 -22.82 -4.37 14.08
#